data_AF-A0A929P318-F1
#
_entry.id   AF-A0A929P318-F1
#
_cell.length_a   1.000
_cell.length_b   1.000
_cell.length_c   1.000
_cell.angle_alpha   90.00
_cell.angle_beta   90.00
_cell.angle_gamma   90.00
#
_symmetry.space_group_name_H-M   'P 1'
#
loop_
_entity.id
_entity.type
_entity.pdbx_description
1 polymer ?
#
loop_
_entity_poly.entity_id
_entity_poly.type
_entity_poly.pdbx_seq_one_letter_code
_entity_poly.pdbx_strand_id
1 'polypeptide(L)'
;YGFISLLPNLTPALAAFGIWGLTVGQVGIGLSIVTGMTLGIVVDDTVHFLSKYLRARREKGLSAEDAVRYAFNNVGLALLVTTIVLIAGFMIMAQSHFYLNSSMGLLTSVVIALALIIDLTFLPPLLMKFAGKTDNHAADKAAN
;
A
#
# COMPACT_ATOMS: atom_id res chain seq x y z
N TYR A 1 1.39 -8.24 13.56
CA TYR A 1 1.65 -8.08 12.12
C TYR A 1 0.88 -6.91 11.51
N GLY A 2 -0.43 -6.73 11.76
CA GLY A 2 -1.22 -5.63 11.17
C GLY A 2 -0.73 -4.21 11.45
N PHE A 3 -0.26 -3.91 12.67
CA PHE A 3 0.33 -2.60 13.00
C PHE A 3 1.69 -2.35 12.33
N ILE A 4 2.43 -3.41 11.97
CA ILE A 4 3.77 -3.33 11.39
C ILE A 4 3.70 -3.17 9.87
N SER A 5 2.65 -3.68 9.22
CA SER A 5 2.36 -3.44 7.81
C SER A 5 1.74 -2.07 7.53
N LEU A 6 1.16 -1.42 8.55
CA LEU A 6 0.64 -0.04 8.43
C LEU A 6 1.76 1.01 8.23
N LEU A 7 2.93 0.78 8.81
CA LEU A 7 4.09 1.70 8.73
C LEU A 7 4.63 1.90 7.30
N PRO A 8 4.95 0.84 6.52
CA PRO A 8 5.39 1.02 5.14
C PRO A 8 4.36 1.75 4.28
N ASN A 9 3.07 1.50 4.47
CA ASN A 9 1.98 2.10 3.69
C ASN A 9 1.68 3.56 3.98
N LEU A 10 1.93 4.00 5.21
CA LEU A 10 1.85 5.41 5.55
C LEU A 10 2.92 6.21 4.81
N THR A 11 4.06 5.61 4.48
CA THR A 11 5.17 6.27 3.79
C THR A 11 4.82 6.80 2.38
N PRO A 12 4.27 6.01 1.43
CA PRO A 12 3.83 6.50 0.12
C PRO A 12 2.75 7.56 0.23
N ALA A 13 1.76 7.35 1.10
CA ALA A 13 0.69 8.32 1.33
C ALA A 13 1.28 9.65 1.82
N LEU A 14 2.11 9.63 2.87
CA LEU A 14 2.79 10.81 3.40
C LEU A 14 3.71 11.48 2.37
N ALA A 15 4.40 10.72 1.52
CA ALA A 15 5.24 11.26 0.46
C ALA A 15 4.42 11.98 -0.62
N ALA A 16 3.33 11.38 -1.09
CA ALA A 16 2.44 12.00 -2.07
C ALA A 16 1.74 13.25 -1.50
N PHE A 17 1.30 13.19 -0.24
CA PHE A 17 0.77 14.38 0.47
C PHE A 17 1.82 15.45 0.71
N GLY A 18 3.08 15.07 0.98
CA GLY A 18 4.20 16.00 1.09
C GLY A 18 4.46 16.74 -0.22
N ILE A 19 4.49 16.03 -1.35
CA ILE A 19 4.63 16.63 -2.68
C ILE A 19 3.48 17.59 -2.98
N TRP A 20 2.24 17.23 -2.64
CA TRP A 20 1.09 18.11 -2.82
C TRP A 20 1.13 19.34 -1.92
N GLY A 21 1.50 19.18 -0.65
CA GLY A 21 1.67 20.28 0.30
C GLY A 21 2.71 21.29 -0.19
N LEU A 22 3.79 20.82 -0.82
CA LEU A 22 4.84 21.68 -1.39
C LEU A 22 4.43 22.36 -2.70
N THR A 23 3.59 21.74 -3.52
CA THR A 23 3.22 22.24 -4.85
C THR A 23 1.94 23.10 -4.87
N VAL A 24 0.97 22.80 -4.00
CA VAL A 24 -0.35 23.48 -3.97
C VAL A 24 -0.55 24.31 -2.70
N GLY A 25 0.02 23.90 -1.56
CA GLY A 25 0.06 24.69 -0.32
C GLY A 25 -1.30 24.94 0.39
N GLN A 26 -2.43 24.51 -0.17
CA GLN A 26 -3.76 24.71 0.40
C GLN A 26 -4.31 23.41 1.02
N VAL A 27 -4.44 23.40 2.34
CA VAL A 27 -5.12 22.33 3.09
C VAL A 27 -6.60 22.68 3.20
N GLY A 28 -7.39 22.23 2.22
CA GLY A 28 -8.84 22.41 2.17
C GLY A 28 -9.64 21.13 2.42
N ILE A 29 -10.97 21.23 2.30
CA ILE A 29 -11.90 20.08 2.42
C ILE A 29 -11.52 18.96 1.43
N GLY A 30 -11.12 19.31 0.21
CA GLY A 30 -10.72 18.33 -0.80
C GLY A 30 -9.53 17.48 -0.38
N LEU A 31 -8.51 18.08 0.23
CA LEU A 31 -7.33 17.34 0.70
C LEU A 31 -7.70 16.37 1.83
N SER A 32 -8.59 16.79 2.74
CA SER A 32 -9.06 15.93 3.83
C SER A 32 -9.80 14.70 3.32
N ILE A 33 -10.67 14.87 2.31
CA ILE A 33 -11.40 13.76 1.69
C ILE A 33 -10.44 12.83 0.95
N VAL A 34 -9.52 13.37 0.14
CA VAL A 34 -8.53 12.57 -0.58
C VAL A 34 -7.65 11.79 0.39
N THR A 35 -7.25 12.40 1.50
CA THR A 35 -6.44 11.74 2.53
C THR A 35 -7.18 10.55 3.14
N GLY A 36 -8.43 10.72 3.57
CA GLY A 36 -9.21 9.62 4.12
C GLY A 36 -9.44 8.48 3.12
N MET A 37 -9.76 8.84 1.87
CA MET A 37 -10.04 7.87 0.81
C MET A 37 -8.79 7.08 0.39
N THR A 38 -7.70 7.77 0.08
CA THR A 38 -6.45 7.13 -0.36
C THR A 38 -5.84 6.27 0.73
N LEU A 39 -5.86 6.69 1.99
CA LEU A 39 -5.41 5.85 3.10
C LEU A 39 -6.20 4.54 3.16
N GLY A 40 -7.53 4.59 2.98
CA GLY A 40 -8.36 3.39 2.92
C GLY A 40 -7.93 2.43 1.80
N ILE A 41 -7.74 2.96 0.59
CA ILE A 41 -7.35 2.18 -0.59
C ILE A 41 -5.96 1.54 -0.39
N VAL A 42 -4.97 2.31 0.01
CA VAL A 42 -3.58 1.83 0.20
C VAL A 42 -3.50 0.79 1.33
N VAL A 43 -4.28 0.97 2.40
CA VAL A 43 -4.35 -0.02 3.47
C VAL A 43 -5.00 -1.32 2.99
N ASP A 44 -6.05 -1.25 2.17
CA ASP A 44 -6.72 -2.44 1.63
C ASP A 44 -5.78 -3.30 0.75
N ASP A 45 -5.05 -2.67 -0.17
CA ASP A 45 -4.12 -3.35 -1.08
C ASP A 45 -3.06 -4.17 -0.33
N THR A 46 -2.49 -3.58 0.72
CA THR A 46 -1.52 -4.28 1.56
C THR A 46 -2.14 -5.32 2.46
N VAL A 47 -3.34 -5.10 3.00
CA VAL A 47 -4.04 -6.13 3.78
C VAL A 47 -4.29 -7.35 2.89
N HIS A 48 -4.65 -7.12 1.63
CA HIS A 48 -4.85 -8.18 0.65
C HIS A 48 -3.55 -8.95 0.39
N PHE A 49 -2.43 -8.26 0.21
CA PHE A 49 -1.10 -8.87 0.06
C PHE A 49 -0.66 -9.64 1.31
N LEU A 50 -0.73 -9.00 2.48
CA LEU A 50 -0.29 -9.57 3.74
C LEU A 50 -1.11 -10.81 4.11
N SER A 51 -2.40 -10.82 3.79
CA SER A 51 -3.26 -11.98 4.03
C SER A 51 -2.77 -13.22 3.28
N LYS A 52 -2.35 -13.08 2.02
CA LYS A 52 -1.77 -14.20 1.26
C LYS A 52 -0.37 -14.57 1.74
N TYR A 53 0.44 -13.59 2.11
CA TYR A 53 1.76 -13.83 2.70
C TYR A 53 1.65 -14.64 4.00
N LEU A 54 0.79 -14.22 4.93
CA LEU A 54 0.57 -14.91 6.20
C LEU A 54 -0.03 -16.29 6.00
N ARG A 55 -0.92 -16.45 5.01
CA ARG A 55 -1.44 -17.75 4.61
C ARG A 55 -0.31 -18.70 4.17
N ALA A 56 0.60 -18.23 3.32
CA ALA A 56 1.77 -19.01 2.92
C ALA A 56 2.69 -19.37 4.10
N ARG A 57 2.92 -18.44 5.03
CA ARG A 57 3.76 -18.70 6.21
C ARG A 57 3.12 -19.71 7.17
N ARG A 58 1.82 -19.56 7.48
CA ARG A 58 1.15 -20.32 8.53
C ARG A 58 0.56 -21.64 8.05
N GLU A 59 -0.09 -21.64 6.89
CA GLU A 59 -0.79 -22.84 6.39
C GLU A 59 0.13 -23.70 5.53
N LYS A 60 1.12 -23.11 4.86
CA LYS A 60 2.03 -23.83 3.95
C LYS A 60 3.46 -23.96 4.48
N GLY A 61 3.77 -23.36 5.63
CA GLY A 61 5.11 -23.42 6.25
C GLY A 61 6.24 -22.86 5.38
N LEU A 62 5.93 -21.98 4.43
CA LEU A 62 6.92 -21.48 3.47
C LEU A 62 7.94 -20.53 4.12
N SER A 63 9.13 -20.45 3.53
CA SER A 63 10.13 -19.43 3.87
C SER A 63 9.56 -18.02 3.64
N ALA A 64 10.18 -16.98 4.23
CA ALA A 64 9.70 -15.61 4.03
C ALA A 64 9.78 -15.18 2.55
N GLU A 65 10.84 -15.59 1.85
CA GLU A 65 11.00 -15.33 0.41
C GLU A 65 9.94 -16.05 -0.42
N ASP A 66 9.70 -17.32 -0.14
CA ASP A 66 8.71 -18.12 -0.88
C ASP A 66 7.28 -17.66 -0.58
N ALA A 67 7.02 -17.19 0.64
CA ALA A 67 5.73 -16.62 1.00
C ALA A 67 5.48 -15.28 0.31
N VAL A 68 6.51 -14.45 0.13
CA VAL A 68 6.43 -13.23 -0.69
C VAL A 68 6.13 -13.58 -2.14
N ARG A 69 6.87 -14.52 -2.74
CA ARG A 69 6.63 -14.98 -4.12
C ARG A 69 5.23 -15.54 -4.29
N TYR A 70 4.76 -16.30 -3.31
CA TYR A 70 3.39 -16.81 -3.28
C TYR A 70 2.37 -15.67 -3.26
N ALA A 71 2.55 -14.67 -2.40
CA ALA A 71 1.65 -13.51 -2.36
C ALA A 71 1.63 -12.77 -3.70
N PHE A 72 2.78 -12.45 -4.31
CA PHE A 72 2.85 -11.82 -5.63
C PHE A 72 2.10 -12.59 -6.71
N ASN A 73 2.33 -13.90 -6.81
CA ASN A 73 1.71 -14.72 -7.84
C ASN A 73 0.20 -14.87 -7.66
N ASN A 74 -0.31 -14.68 -6.44
CA ASN A 74 -1.74 -14.83 -6.16
C ASN A 74 -2.51 -13.50 -6.22
N VAL A 75 -1.87 -12.38 -5.83
CA VAL A 75 -2.58 -11.09 -5.71
C VAL A 75 -1.95 -9.94 -6.48
N GLY A 76 -0.72 -10.05 -6.97
CA GLY A 76 -0.05 -8.96 -7.68
C GLY A 76 -0.83 -8.48 -8.91
N LEU A 77 -1.39 -9.42 -9.70
CA LEU A 77 -2.25 -9.06 -10.83
C LEU A 77 -3.56 -8.40 -10.38
N ALA A 78 -4.16 -8.88 -9.28
CA ALA A 78 -5.40 -8.30 -8.75
C ALA A 78 -5.17 -6.84 -8.33
N LEU A 79 -4.10 -6.56 -7.59
CA LEU A 79 -3.71 -5.21 -7.14
C LEU A 79 -3.43 -4.27 -8.32
N LEU A 80 -2.77 -4.77 -9.38
CA LEU A 80 -2.55 -4.00 -10.60
C LEU A 80 -3.86 -3.62 -11.29
N VAL A 81 -4.77 -4.59 -11.45
CA VAL A 81 -6.05 -4.37 -12.13
C VAL A 81 -6.92 -3.39 -11.33
N THR A 82 -7.06 -3.57 -10.01
CA THR A 82 -7.82 -2.64 -9.17
C THR A 82 -7.25 -1.24 -9.22
N THR A 83 -5.93 -1.10 -9.14
CA THR A 83 -5.24 0.20 -9.25
C THR A 83 -5.52 0.88 -10.59
N ILE A 84 -5.41 0.17 -11.70
CA ILE A 84 -5.67 0.73 -13.04
C ILE A 84 -7.13 1.21 -13.14
N VAL A 85 -8.08 0.41 -12.66
CA VAL A 85 -9.51 0.77 -12.66
C VAL A 85 -9.76 2.02 -11.80
N LEU A 86 -9.15 2.11 -10.62
CA LEU A 86 -9.27 3.28 -9.74
C LEU A 86 -8.66 4.53 -10.39
N ILE A 87 -7.44 4.42 -10.93
CA ILE A 87 -6.77 5.52 -11.64
C ILE A 87 -7.64 6.01 -12.79
N ALA A 88 -8.19 5.10 -13.61
CA ALA A 88 -9.08 5.48 -14.71
C ALA A 88 -10.33 6.21 -14.22
N GLY A 89 -10.98 5.72 -13.16
CA GLY A 89 -12.15 6.37 -12.55
C GLY A 89 -11.83 7.77 -12.02
N PHE A 90 -10.71 7.94 -11.33
CA PHE A 90 -10.27 9.24 -10.81
C PHE A 90 -9.81 10.18 -11.92
N MET A 91 -9.25 9.68 -13.02
CA MET A 91 -8.91 10.49 -14.18
C MET A 91 -10.16 11.02 -14.90
N ILE A 92 -11.25 10.25 -14.95
CA ILE A 92 -12.55 10.77 -15.42
C ILE A 92 -13.04 11.88 -14.48
N MET A 93 -12.93 11.68 -13.16
CA MET A 93 -13.29 12.71 -12.17
C MET A 93 -12.41 13.97 -12.31
N ALA A 94 -11.14 13.80 -12.69
CA ALA A 94 -10.19 14.89 -12.92
C ALA A 94 -10.61 15.84 -14.05
N GLN A 95 -11.47 15.39 -14.98
CA GLN A 95 -11.98 16.21 -16.08
C GLN A 95 -13.15 17.14 -15.68
N SER A 96 -13.58 17.11 -14.42
CA SER A 96 -14.70 17.94 -13.95
C SER A 96 -14.41 19.44 -14.03
N HIS A 97 -15.40 20.26 -14.41
CA HIS A 97 -15.31 21.71 -14.34
C HIS A 97 -15.30 22.26 -12.89
N PHE A 98 -15.73 21.44 -11.92
CA PHE A 98 -15.69 21.83 -10.52
C PHE A 98 -14.30 21.58 -9.94
N TYR A 99 -13.62 22.65 -9.53
CA TYR A 99 -12.22 22.63 -9.07
C TYR A 99 -11.95 21.58 -7.99
N LEU A 100 -12.90 21.39 -7.07
CA LEU A 100 -12.76 20.39 -6.01
C LEU A 100 -12.65 18.98 -6.61
N ASN A 101 -13.54 18.61 -7.54
CA ASN A 101 -13.55 17.29 -8.15
C ASN A 101 -12.33 17.07 -9.05
N SER A 102 -11.96 18.07 -9.86
CA SER A 102 -10.80 17.94 -10.75
C SER A 102 -9.50 17.75 -9.99
N SER A 103 -9.27 18.58 -8.97
CA SER A 103 -8.08 18.51 -8.12
C SER A 103 -8.03 17.22 -7.32
N MET A 104 -9.16 16.77 -6.76
CA MET A 104 -9.23 15.50 -6.03
C MET A 104 -8.98 14.30 -6.95
N GLY A 105 -9.53 14.30 -8.16
CA GLY A 105 -9.34 13.21 -9.13
C GLY A 105 -7.88 13.07 -9.52
N LEU A 106 -7.23 14.19 -9.85
CA LEU A 106 -5.82 14.22 -10.21
C LEU A 106 -4.91 13.80 -9.04
N LEU A 107 -5.15 14.32 -7.84
CA LEU A 107 -4.34 13.97 -6.67
C LEU A 107 -4.48 12.50 -6.31
N THR A 108 -5.71 11.99 -6.29
CA THR A 108 -6.00 10.60 -5.89
C THR A 108 -5.38 9.61 -6.88
N SER A 109 -5.45 9.87 -8.19
CA SER A 109 -4.85 9.00 -9.19
C SER A 109 -3.34 8.88 -9.04
N VAL A 110 -2.65 10.00 -8.78
CA VAL A 110 -1.20 10.04 -8.51
C VAL A 110 -0.85 9.27 -7.24
N VAL A 111 -1.60 9.47 -6.15
CA VAL A 111 -1.37 8.80 -4.86
C VAL A 111 -1.49 7.29 -5.02
N ILE A 112 -2.55 6.80 -5.66
CA ILE A 112 -2.77 5.35 -5.85
C ILE A 112 -1.68 4.74 -6.73
N ALA A 113 -1.28 5.43 -7.81
CA ALA A 113 -0.20 4.97 -8.68
C ALA A 113 1.13 4.82 -7.92
N LEU A 114 1.50 5.82 -7.11
CA LEU A 114 2.72 5.79 -6.29
C LEU A 114 2.62 4.73 -5.19
N ALA A 115 1.46 4.57 -4.57
CA ALA A 115 1.24 3.58 -3.53
C ALA A 115 1.44 2.17 -4.06
N LEU A 116 0.87 1.81 -5.21
CA LEU A 116 1.09 0.48 -5.79
C LEU A 116 2.57 0.22 -6.08
N ILE A 117 3.29 1.21 -6.64
CA ILE A 117 4.72 1.07 -6.90
C ILE A 117 5.48 0.79 -5.60
N ILE A 118 5.19 1.55 -4.55
CA ILE A 118 5.85 1.40 -3.25
C ILE A 118 5.45 0.08 -2.58
N ASP A 119 4.19 -0.33 -2.65
CA ASP A 119 3.73 -1.61 -2.09
C ASP A 119 4.38 -2.80 -2.80
N LEU A 120 4.54 -2.76 -4.13
CA LEU A 120 5.18 -3.86 -4.85
C LEU A 120 6.72 -3.83 -4.75
N THR A 121 7.35 -2.71 -4.39
CA THR A 121 8.83 -2.62 -4.33
C THR A 121 9.40 -2.63 -2.91
N PHE A 122 8.75 -1.95 -1.95
CA PHE A 122 9.23 -1.80 -0.57
C PHE A 122 8.63 -2.79 0.41
N LEU A 123 7.35 -3.16 0.25
CA LEU A 123 6.70 -4.15 1.12
C LEU A 123 7.45 -5.50 1.16
N PRO A 124 7.95 -6.06 0.03
CA PRO A 124 8.53 -7.40 0.02
C PRO A 124 9.86 -7.49 0.78
N PRO A 125 10.88 -6.62 0.53
CA PRO A 125 12.11 -6.61 1.30
C PRO A 125 11.87 -6.34 2.79
N LEU A 126 10.89 -5.50 3.11
CA LEU A 126 10.53 -5.18 4.48
C LEU A 126 9.96 -6.41 5.21
N LEU A 127 9.04 -7.13 4.57
CA LEU A 127 8.51 -8.38 5.12
C LEU A 127 9.60 -9.43 5.34
N MET A 128 10.55 -9.58 4.41
CA MET A 128 11.69 -10.50 4.57
C MET A 128 12.57 -10.12 5.77
N LYS A 129 12.91 -8.83 5.92
CA LYS A 129 13.76 -8.34 7.03
C LYS A 129 13.10 -8.52 8.40
N PHE A 130 11.80 -8.26 8.51
CA PHE A 130 11.06 -8.42 9.77
C PHE A 130 10.78 -9.90 10.09
N ALA A 131 10.53 -10.73 9.09
CA ALA A 131 10.39 -12.17 9.27
C ALA A 131 11.70 -12.79 9.79
N GLY A 132 12.85 -12.45 9.20
CA GLY A 132 14.16 -12.93 9.69
C GLY A 132 14.45 -12.54 11.14
N LYS A 133 14.03 -11.34 11.56
CA LYS A 133 14.17 -10.89 12.96
C LYS A 133 13.24 -11.64 13.92
N THR A 134 12.07 -12.06 13.46
CA THR A 134 11.08 -12.80 14.27
C THR A 134 11.46 -14.29 14.37
N ASP A 135 11.96 -14.88 13.29
CA ASP A 135 12.42 -16.26 13.24
C ASP A 135 13.65 -16.46 14.14
N ASN A 136 14.58 -15.50 14.16
CA ASN A 136 15.73 -15.52 15.08
C ASN A 136 15.31 -15.46 16.55
N HIS A 137 14.32 -14.63 16.91
CA HIS A 137 13.83 -14.57 18.30
C HIS A 137 13.04 -15.82 18.72
N ALA A 138 12.37 -16.50 17.78
CA ALA A 138 11.70 -17.77 18.07
C ALA A 138 12.71 -18.90 18.30
N ALA A 139 13.79 -18.95 17.50
CA ALA A 139 14.89 -19.90 17.68
C ALA A 139 15.61 -19.70 19.02
N ASP A 140 15.89 -18.45 19.41
CA ASP A 140 16.56 -18.11 20.67
C ASP A 140 15.73 -18.46 21.92
N LYS A 141 14.40 -18.43 21.80
CA LYS A 141 13.45 -18.87 22.84
C LYS A 141 13.25 -20.37 22.92
N ALA A 142 13.48 -21.11 21.84
CA ALA A 142 13.39 -22.57 21.83
C ALA A 142 14.70 -23.24 22.30
N ALA A 143 15.81 -22.49 22.31
CA ALA A 143 17.12 -22.93 22.76
C ALA A 143 17.39 -22.67 24.26
N ASN A 144 16.49 -21.97 24.96
CA ASN A 144 16.50 -21.72 26.41
C ASN A 144 15.30 -22.40 27.07
#